data_AF-B9Z8W2-F1
#
_entry.id   AF-B9Z8W2-F1
#
_cell.length_a   1.000
_cell.length_b   1.000
_cell.length_c   1.000
_cell.angle_alpha   90.00
_cell.angle_beta   90.00
_cell.angle_gamma   90.00
#
_symmetry.space_group_name_H-M   'P 1'
#
loop_
_entity.id
_entity.type
_entity.pdbx_description
1 polymer ?
#
loop_
_entity_poly.entity_id
_entity_poly.type
_entity_poly.pdbx_seq_one_letter_code
_entity_poly.pdbx_strand_id
1 'polypeptide(L)'
;MNKATRQFKFSGMAATQDLSHQITQTALGAAAPDEHYLAPVTVPITITNPGPTRVVGIPQYSPTVVGGTSGYNPPEDCNGNFMSYKFQPHNNCYAYGCNITPNTFPQPGRASGNLITAATLNGPSISHFAEQDGLVYVGTCLGDIKTFAQKRKATSPNDLVGTGALGGHFVALMISPAGDANWPGDYHWARCDDVVNFNSWSQKDGGDQVTNFDFAGNLIQNPAVANWTVNQGPVQPDKSQPDYNPDDLIVEYSFYCYMFVPDSGVKII
;
A
#
# COMPACT_ATOMS: atom_id res chain seq x y z
N MET A 1 -19.58 -0.70 -29.57
CA MET A 1 -19.06 -1.70 -28.61
C MET A 1 -18.49 -0.92 -27.44
N ASN A 2 -18.98 -1.14 -26.21
CA ASN A 2 -18.38 -0.54 -25.02
C ASN A 2 -16.95 -1.09 -24.90
N LYS A 3 -15.94 -0.23 -25.08
CA LYS A 3 -14.53 -0.60 -24.90
C LYS A 3 -14.39 -1.02 -23.43
N ALA A 4 -14.01 -2.28 -23.18
CA ALA A 4 -13.83 -2.76 -21.81
C ALA A 4 -12.82 -1.86 -21.10
N THR A 5 -13.23 -1.24 -20.00
CA THR A 5 -12.37 -0.38 -19.19
C THR A 5 -11.23 -1.22 -18.62
N ARG A 6 -9.99 -0.92 -19.01
CA ARG A 6 -8.78 -1.58 -18.52
C ARG A 6 -8.72 -1.45 -17.00
N GLN A 7 -8.45 -2.56 -16.32
CA GLN A 7 -8.22 -2.61 -14.88
C GLN A 7 -6.74 -2.82 -14.67
N PHE A 8 -6.12 -1.93 -13.90
CA PHE A 8 -4.69 -1.99 -13.71
C PHE A 8 -4.35 -2.91 -12.54
N LYS A 9 -3.39 -3.81 -12.76
CA LYS A 9 -2.98 -4.86 -11.83
C LYS A 9 -2.44 -4.32 -10.50
N PHE A 10 -2.02 -3.06 -10.46
CA PHE A 10 -1.17 -2.53 -9.40
C PHE A 10 -1.76 -1.37 -8.61
N SER A 11 -3.04 -1.02 -8.82
CA SER A 11 -3.62 0.08 -8.04
C SER A 11 -3.72 -0.28 -6.55
N GLY A 12 -3.21 0.56 -5.66
CA GLY A 12 -3.46 0.53 -4.21
C GLY A 12 -4.94 0.73 -3.83
N MET A 13 -5.84 0.84 -4.82
CA MET A 13 -7.28 0.85 -4.70
C MET A 13 -7.92 -0.49 -5.11
N ALA A 14 -8.97 -0.91 -4.41
CA ALA A 14 -9.79 -2.05 -4.82
C ALA A 14 -10.69 -1.63 -5.98
N ALA A 15 -10.62 -2.34 -7.11
CA ALA A 15 -11.27 -1.94 -8.34
C ALA A 15 -12.69 -2.51 -8.49
N THR A 16 -13.57 -1.83 -9.24
CA THR A 16 -15.01 -2.17 -9.36
C THR A 16 -15.33 -3.47 -10.11
N GLN A 17 -14.33 -4.25 -10.53
CA GLN A 17 -14.51 -5.61 -11.04
C GLN A 17 -13.50 -6.60 -10.44
N ASP A 18 -12.78 -6.21 -9.38
CA ASP A 18 -12.05 -7.13 -8.51
C ASP A 18 -13.04 -7.89 -7.61
N LEU A 19 -13.69 -8.91 -8.18
CA LEU A 19 -14.72 -9.71 -7.51
C LEU A 19 -14.21 -10.39 -6.23
N SER A 20 -12.90 -10.63 -6.13
CA SER A 20 -12.24 -11.27 -4.98
C SER A 20 -12.24 -10.36 -3.74
N HIS A 21 -12.20 -9.04 -3.94
CA HIS A 21 -12.19 -8.03 -2.87
C HIS A 21 -13.48 -7.21 -2.78
N GLN A 22 -14.42 -7.47 -3.68
CA GLN A 22 -15.74 -6.87 -3.62
C GLN A 22 -16.61 -7.53 -2.58
N ILE A 23 -17.48 -6.71 -1.99
CA ILE A 23 -18.60 -7.19 -1.19
C ILE A 23 -19.58 -7.85 -2.15
N THR A 24 -19.54 -9.18 -2.23
CA THR A 24 -20.60 -9.96 -2.89
C THR A 24 -21.81 -10.01 -1.97
N GLN A 25 -22.92 -9.44 -2.41
CA GLN A 25 -24.21 -9.56 -1.72
C GLN A 25 -24.96 -10.76 -2.29
N THR A 26 -25.18 -11.79 -1.48
CA THR A 26 -26.19 -12.80 -1.79
C THR A 26 -27.56 -12.28 -1.37
N ALA A 27 -28.61 -12.66 -2.09
CA ALA A 27 -29.96 -12.37 -1.63
C ALA A 27 -30.18 -13.00 -0.25
N LEU A 28 -30.83 -12.28 0.66
CA LEU A 28 -31.11 -12.76 2.01
C LEU A 28 -31.82 -14.13 1.94
N GLY A 29 -31.15 -15.18 2.43
CA GLY A 29 -31.67 -16.56 2.43
C GLY A 29 -31.27 -17.42 1.22
N ALA A 30 -30.45 -16.94 0.28
CA ALA A 30 -29.87 -17.77 -0.78
C ALA A 30 -28.68 -18.60 -0.25
N ALA A 31 -28.46 -19.79 -0.82
CA ALA A 31 -27.29 -20.60 -0.54
C ALA A 31 -26.02 -19.85 -0.95
N ALA A 32 -25.01 -19.82 -0.07
CA ALA A 32 -23.68 -19.36 -0.43
C ALA A 32 -23.12 -20.30 -1.53
N PRO A 33 -22.47 -19.79 -2.58
CA PRO A 33 -21.84 -20.64 -3.60
C PRO A 33 -20.88 -21.64 -2.94
N ASP A 34 -20.82 -22.86 -3.50
CA ASP A 34 -20.13 -24.06 -2.98
C ASP A 34 -18.60 -23.98 -2.90
N GLU A 35 -18.06 -22.78 -3.09
CA GLU A 35 -16.65 -22.52 -2.97
C GLU A 35 -16.36 -22.36 -1.47
N HIS A 36 -15.33 -23.08 -0.97
CA HIS A 36 -14.93 -23.14 0.44
C HIS A 36 -14.39 -21.79 0.98
N TYR A 37 -15.08 -20.69 0.71
CA TYR A 37 -14.83 -19.38 1.22
C TYR A 37 -15.47 -19.27 2.59
N LEU A 38 -14.61 -19.25 3.62
CA LEU A 38 -15.02 -18.69 4.90
C LEU A 38 -15.48 -17.26 4.59
N ALA A 39 -16.77 -16.99 4.77
CA ALA A 39 -17.32 -15.67 4.54
C ALA A 39 -16.52 -14.65 5.37
N PRO A 40 -16.06 -13.54 4.77
CA PRO A 40 -15.30 -12.54 5.50
C PRO A 40 -16.17 -11.93 6.61
N VAL A 41 -15.54 -11.56 7.72
CA VAL A 41 -16.19 -10.73 8.73
C VAL A 41 -16.32 -9.32 8.16
N THR A 42 -17.46 -8.66 8.36
CA THR A 42 -17.63 -7.27 7.94
C THR A 42 -17.24 -6.33 9.07
N VAL A 43 -16.23 -5.50 8.85
CA VAL A 43 -15.79 -4.45 9.78
C VAL A 43 -16.47 -3.12 9.42
N PRO A 44 -17.30 -2.54 10.30
CA PRO A 44 -17.98 -1.28 10.02
C PRO A 44 -17.03 -0.10 10.21
N ILE A 45 -16.88 0.72 9.17
CA ILE A 45 -16.07 1.94 9.19
C ILE A 45 -16.95 3.15 8.91
N THR A 46 -16.86 4.17 9.75
CA THR A 46 -17.59 5.43 9.55
C THR A 46 -16.78 6.36 8.65
N ILE A 47 -17.24 6.57 7.43
CA ILE A 47 -16.68 7.53 6.48
C ILE A 47 -17.35 8.88 6.71
N THR A 48 -16.56 9.91 6.99
CA THR A 48 -17.01 11.30 7.18
C THR A 48 -16.57 12.21 6.03
N ASN A 49 -15.52 11.80 5.30
CA ASN A 49 -14.96 12.56 4.18
C ASN A 49 -14.75 11.62 2.97
N PRO A 50 -15.26 11.95 1.77
CA PRO A 50 -16.16 13.05 1.48
C PRO A 50 -17.55 12.80 2.09
N GLY A 51 -18.18 13.89 2.54
CA GLY A 51 -19.54 13.86 3.07
C GLY A 51 -20.57 13.42 2.00
N PRO A 52 -21.78 13.01 2.42
CA PRO A 52 -22.25 12.92 3.81
C PRO A 52 -21.65 11.72 4.58
N THR A 53 -21.70 11.79 5.91
CA THR A 53 -21.26 10.70 6.80
C THR A 53 -22.06 9.43 6.53
N ARG A 54 -21.36 8.30 6.37
CA ARG A 54 -21.96 6.99 6.12
C ARG A 54 -21.11 5.87 6.71
N VAL A 55 -21.74 4.77 7.10
CA VAL A 55 -21.05 3.55 7.50
C VAL A 55 -20.87 2.66 6.28
N VAL A 56 -19.63 2.23 6.04
CA VAL A 56 -19.30 1.24 5.01
C VAL A 56 -18.86 -0.05 5.70
N GLY A 57 -19.31 -1.20 5.18
CA GLY A 57 -18.81 -2.50 5.62
C GLY A 57 -17.57 -2.87 4.84
N ILE A 58 -16.47 -3.19 5.52
CA ILE A 58 -15.22 -3.62 4.88
C ILE A 58 -15.04 -5.13 5.12
N PRO A 59 -14.84 -5.94 4.07
CA PRO A 59 -14.61 -7.38 4.25
C PRO A 59 -13.23 -7.63 4.87
N GLN A 60 -13.19 -8.44 5.93
CA GLN A 60 -12.00 -8.93 6.61
C GLN A 60 -11.90 -10.44 6.49
N TYR A 61 -10.85 -10.91 5.82
CA TYR A 61 -10.68 -12.32 5.44
C TYR A 61 -9.91 -13.16 6.47
N SER A 62 -9.31 -12.51 7.47
CA SER A 62 -8.59 -13.13 8.60
C SER A 62 -8.32 -12.09 9.69
N PRO A 63 -8.14 -12.47 10.98
CA PRO A 63 -7.78 -11.52 12.03
C PRO A 63 -6.55 -10.68 11.68
N THR A 64 -6.53 -9.44 12.15
CA THR A 64 -5.37 -8.54 11.99
C THR A 64 -4.13 -9.13 12.66
N VAL A 65 -3.02 -9.19 11.94
CA VAL A 65 -1.71 -9.51 12.51
C VAL A 65 -0.81 -8.29 12.39
N VAL A 66 -0.27 -7.83 13.52
CA VAL A 66 0.72 -6.76 13.59
C VAL A 66 2.10 -7.42 13.62
N GLY A 67 2.95 -7.04 12.68
CA GLY A 67 4.31 -7.57 12.57
C GLY A 67 5.26 -6.90 13.56
N GLY A 68 6.25 -7.66 14.01
CA GLY A 68 7.44 -7.08 14.62
C GLY A 68 8.30 -6.42 13.54
N THR A 69 8.93 -5.30 13.87
CA THR A 69 9.87 -4.64 12.98
C THR A 69 11.23 -5.32 13.18
N SER A 70 11.79 -6.01 12.19
CA SER A 70 13.23 -6.32 12.16
C SER A 70 13.67 -6.80 10.77
N GLY A 71 14.20 -5.89 9.96
CA GLY A 71 14.81 -6.25 8.69
C GLY A 71 13.83 -6.72 7.63
N TYR A 72 14.39 -7.14 6.49
CA TYR A 72 13.65 -7.71 5.39
C TYR A 72 13.45 -9.21 5.63
N ASN A 73 12.25 -9.60 6.09
CA ASN A 73 11.90 -11.00 6.34
C ASN A 73 10.44 -11.34 5.91
N PRO A 74 10.09 -11.21 4.62
CA PRO A 74 8.71 -11.42 4.18
C PRO A 74 8.07 -12.76 4.56
N PRO A 75 8.79 -13.90 4.59
CA PRO A 75 8.22 -15.18 5.01
C PRO A 75 7.69 -15.19 6.45
N GLU A 76 8.29 -14.41 7.35
CA GLU A 76 7.90 -14.37 8.77
C GLU A 76 7.09 -13.12 9.14
N ASP A 77 7.23 -12.03 8.37
CA ASP A 77 6.51 -10.79 8.58
C ASP A 77 4.99 -11.03 8.67
N CYS A 78 4.40 -10.58 9.78
CA CYS A 78 2.98 -10.77 10.08
C CYS A 78 2.52 -12.24 9.99
N ASN A 79 3.31 -13.19 10.52
CA ASN A 79 3.07 -14.63 10.45
C ASN A 79 2.98 -15.15 9.00
N GLY A 80 3.73 -14.54 8.09
CA GLY A 80 3.76 -14.90 6.68
C GLY A 80 2.52 -14.49 5.88
N ASN A 81 1.62 -13.69 6.44
CA ASN A 81 0.39 -13.25 5.77
C ASN A 81 0.65 -12.46 4.49
N PHE A 82 1.79 -11.78 4.38
CA PHE A 82 2.18 -11.08 3.14
C PHE A 82 2.59 -12.03 2.00
N MET A 83 2.97 -13.26 2.32
CA MET A 83 3.44 -14.27 1.35
C MET A 83 2.47 -15.44 1.16
N SER A 84 1.51 -15.59 2.07
CA SER A 84 0.44 -16.60 1.97
C SER A 84 -0.47 -16.28 0.79
N TYR A 85 -0.58 -17.20 -0.18
CA TYR A 85 -1.51 -17.06 -1.31
C TYR A 85 -2.95 -16.71 -0.89
N LYS A 86 -3.39 -17.17 0.29
CA LYS A 86 -4.73 -16.91 0.82
C LYS A 86 -4.92 -15.46 1.32
N PHE A 87 -3.87 -14.83 1.83
CA PHE A 87 -3.96 -13.55 2.54
C PHE A 87 -3.23 -12.41 1.82
N GLN A 88 -2.22 -12.73 1.02
CA GLN A 88 -1.42 -11.81 0.22
C GLN A 88 -2.27 -10.87 -0.66
N PRO A 89 -3.35 -11.31 -1.34
CA PRO A 89 -4.17 -10.41 -2.14
C PRO A 89 -4.86 -9.33 -1.30
N HIS A 90 -5.15 -9.62 -0.03
CA HIS A 90 -5.90 -8.77 0.88
C HIS A 90 -5.01 -7.77 1.67
N ASN A 91 -3.70 -7.77 1.43
CA ASN A 91 -2.74 -6.94 2.12
C ASN A 91 -1.86 -6.23 1.08
N ASN A 92 -2.16 -4.98 0.78
CA ASN A 92 -1.49 -4.18 -0.26
C ASN A 92 -0.20 -3.49 0.24
N CYS A 93 0.35 -2.60 -0.58
CA CYS A 93 1.53 -1.80 -0.26
C CYS A 93 1.39 -0.99 1.04
N TYR A 94 0.19 -0.49 1.36
CA TYR A 94 -0.04 0.28 2.59
C TYR A 94 -0.02 -0.60 3.84
N ALA A 95 -0.64 -1.78 3.76
CA ALA A 95 -0.56 -2.82 4.80
C ALA A 95 0.91 -3.20 5.07
N TYR A 96 1.65 -3.47 3.98
CA TYR A 96 3.06 -3.84 4.04
C TYR A 96 3.94 -2.73 4.63
N GLY A 97 3.76 -1.51 4.14
CA GLY A 97 4.43 -0.32 4.65
C GLY A 97 4.20 -0.13 6.16
N CYS A 98 2.98 -0.36 6.64
CA CYS A 98 2.67 -0.27 8.07
C CYS A 98 3.12 -1.50 8.88
N ASN A 99 3.59 -2.56 8.23
CA ASN A 99 3.87 -3.87 8.83
C ASN A 99 2.68 -4.45 9.60
N ILE A 100 1.48 -4.30 9.03
CA ILE A 100 0.23 -4.82 9.59
C ILE A 100 -0.53 -5.51 8.47
N THR A 101 -0.99 -6.73 8.71
CA THR A 101 -1.91 -7.44 7.81
C THR A 101 -3.32 -7.41 8.36
N PRO A 102 -4.12 -6.39 8.03
CA PRO A 102 -5.52 -6.32 8.48
C PRO A 102 -6.42 -7.29 7.71
N ASN A 103 -5.95 -7.80 6.56
CA ASN A 103 -6.69 -8.66 5.64
C ASN A 103 -7.98 -8.00 5.12
N THR A 104 -7.90 -6.70 4.80
CA THR A 104 -9.02 -5.86 4.34
C THR A 104 -8.72 -4.97 3.15
N PHE A 105 -7.52 -5.11 2.55
CA PHE A 105 -6.99 -4.18 1.55
C PHE A 105 -7.07 -2.72 2.04
N PRO A 106 -6.25 -2.34 3.04
CA PRO A 106 -6.37 -1.04 3.72
C PRO A 106 -6.00 0.11 2.80
N GLN A 107 -6.59 1.28 3.06
CA GLN A 107 -6.32 2.51 2.33
C GLN A 107 -6.00 3.62 3.33
N PRO A 108 -5.03 4.50 3.04
CA PRO A 108 -4.73 5.65 3.88
C PRO A 108 -5.99 6.46 4.22
N GLY A 109 -6.19 6.69 5.51
CA GLY A 109 -7.26 7.48 6.10
C GLY A 109 -8.60 6.76 6.21
N ARG A 110 -8.77 5.56 5.64
CA ARG A 110 -10.07 4.88 5.63
C ARG A 110 -10.55 4.55 7.04
N ALA A 111 -9.66 4.01 7.88
CA ALA A 111 -9.96 3.70 9.28
C ALA A 111 -10.26 4.95 10.13
N SER A 112 -9.81 6.10 9.65
CA SER A 112 -10.02 7.44 10.24
C SER A 112 -11.16 8.23 9.57
N GLY A 113 -11.91 7.59 8.65
CA GLY A 113 -13.11 8.15 8.04
C GLY A 113 -12.91 8.93 6.74
N ASN A 114 -11.71 8.86 6.14
CA ASN A 114 -11.40 9.47 4.84
C ASN A 114 -11.40 8.40 3.73
N LEU A 115 -12.24 8.60 2.73
CA LEU A 115 -12.29 7.77 1.53
C LEU A 115 -11.53 8.46 0.40
N ILE A 116 -10.58 7.73 -0.18
CA ILE A 116 -9.84 8.20 -1.36
C ILE A 116 -10.78 8.23 -2.57
N THR A 117 -10.72 9.33 -3.31
CA THR A 117 -11.41 9.56 -4.58
C THR A 117 -10.40 9.97 -5.63
N ALA A 118 -10.78 9.98 -6.92
CA ALA A 118 -9.92 10.49 -7.99
C ALA A 118 -9.40 11.92 -7.72
N ALA A 119 -10.20 12.77 -7.06
CA ALA A 119 -9.78 14.14 -6.73
C ALA A 119 -8.76 14.21 -5.59
N THR A 120 -8.74 13.21 -4.70
CA THR A 120 -7.84 13.15 -3.53
C THR A 120 -6.72 12.13 -3.73
N LEU A 121 -6.57 11.57 -4.93
CA LEU A 121 -5.50 10.64 -5.26
C LEU A 121 -4.26 11.43 -5.69
N ASN A 122 -3.66 12.11 -4.71
CA ASN A 122 -2.49 12.96 -4.88
C ASN A 122 -1.64 12.93 -3.61
N GLY A 123 -0.35 13.26 -3.72
CA GLY A 123 0.60 13.23 -2.61
C GLY A 123 0.09 13.92 -1.33
N PRO A 124 -0.33 15.19 -1.39
CA PRO A 124 -0.78 15.91 -0.20
C PRO A 124 -1.94 15.24 0.53
N SER A 125 -2.93 14.73 -0.20
CA SER A 125 -4.10 14.09 0.40
C SER A 125 -3.75 12.72 0.96
N ILE A 126 -2.96 11.92 0.24
CA ILE A 126 -2.57 10.57 0.68
C ILE A 126 -1.66 10.62 1.90
N SER A 127 -0.68 11.52 1.92
CA SER A 127 0.16 11.71 3.11
C SER A 127 -0.68 12.18 4.30
N HIS A 128 -1.56 13.16 4.10
CA HIS A 128 -2.42 13.67 5.16
C HIS A 128 -3.35 12.59 5.72
N PHE A 129 -3.93 11.75 4.85
CA PHE A 129 -4.79 10.64 5.26
C PHE A 129 -4.01 9.56 6.03
N ALA A 130 -2.78 9.27 5.62
CA ALA A 130 -1.90 8.38 6.38
C ALA A 130 -1.53 8.98 7.76
N GLU A 131 -1.39 10.30 7.88
CA GLU A 131 -1.22 10.96 9.18
C GLU A 131 -2.44 10.78 10.09
N GLN A 132 -3.66 10.82 9.54
CA GLN A 132 -4.88 10.56 10.33
C GLN A 132 -4.92 9.13 10.89
N ASP A 133 -4.34 8.17 10.16
CA ASP A 133 -4.18 6.78 10.62
C ASP A 133 -3.01 6.62 11.63
N GLY A 134 -2.23 7.67 11.87
CA GLY A 134 -1.19 7.73 12.90
C GLY A 134 0.26 7.70 12.39
N LEU A 135 0.48 7.73 11.07
CA LEU A 135 1.82 7.95 10.54
C LEU A 135 2.28 9.39 10.82
N VAL A 136 3.58 9.62 10.78
CA VAL A 136 4.16 10.96 11.00
C VAL A 136 4.89 11.38 9.74
N TYR A 137 4.53 12.54 9.17
CA TYR A 137 5.30 13.11 8.06
C TYR A 137 6.74 13.42 8.50
N VAL A 138 7.73 13.04 7.67
CA VAL A 138 9.15 13.19 8.01
C VAL A 138 9.82 14.23 7.11
N GLY A 139 9.64 14.14 5.80
CA GLY A 139 10.29 15.03 4.85
C GLY A 139 10.42 14.41 3.45
N THR A 140 11.29 14.97 2.62
CA THR A 140 11.41 14.60 1.20
C THR A 140 12.82 14.16 0.82
N CYS A 141 13.73 14.01 1.79
CA CYS A 141 15.06 13.48 1.53
C CYS A 141 15.56 12.58 2.67
N LEU A 142 16.59 11.77 2.39
CA LEU A 142 17.23 10.92 3.40
C LEU A 142 17.83 11.74 4.56
N GLY A 143 18.17 13.01 4.34
CA GLY A 143 18.62 13.92 5.40
C GLY A 143 17.54 14.18 6.46
N ASP A 144 16.28 14.27 6.05
CA ASP A 144 15.15 14.46 6.95
C ASP A 144 14.92 13.23 7.83
N ILE A 145 14.98 12.02 7.22
CA ILE A 145 14.93 10.75 7.93
C ILE A 145 16.03 10.66 8.99
N LYS A 146 17.28 10.97 8.61
CA LYS A 146 18.42 10.93 9.55
C LYS A 146 18.21 11.90 10.71
N THR A 147 17.74 13.11 10.42
CA THR A 147 17.46 14.15 11.44
C THR A 147 16.33 13.71 12.38
N PHE A 148 15.25 13.14 11.83
CA PHE A 148 14.14 12.61 12.62
C PHE A 148 14.59 11.47 13.52
N ALA A 149 15.35 10.52 12.96
CA ALA A 149 15.85 9.36 13.70
C ALA A 149 16.79 9.76 14.84
N GLN A 150 17.67 10.74 14.63
CA GLN A 150 18.55 11.27 15.67
C GLN A 150 17.76 11.91 16.83
N LYS A 151 16.77 12.75 16.52
CA LYS A 151 15.92 13.39 17.54
C LYS A 151 15.16 12.35 18.38
N ARG A 152 14.62 11.32 17.72
CA ARG A 152 13.82 10.28 18.38
C ARG A 152 14.68 9.34 19.22
N LYS A 153 15.85 8.93 18.72
CA LYS A 153 16.84 8.15 19.50
C LYS A 153 17.29 8.89 20.77
N ALA A 154 17.39 10.23 20.72
CA ALA A 154 17.74 11.04 21.89
C ALA A 154 16.65 11.09 22.98
N THR A 155 15.39 10.74 22.66
CA THR A 155 14.28 10.72 23.61
C THR A 155 13.80 9.31 23.97
N SER A 156 14.33 8.27 23.33
CA SER A 156 14.06 6.86 23.65
C SER A 156 14.98 6.36 24.78
N PRO A 157 14.49 5.55 25.74
CA PRO A 157 15.35 4.91 26.74
C PRO A 157 16.44 4.04 26.09
N ASN A 158 17.66 4.08 26.63
CA ASN A 158 18.87 3.42 26.08
C ASN A 158 18.84 1.87 26.07
N ASP A 159 17.78 1.24 26.56
CA ASP A 159 17.76 -0.20 26.89
C ASP A 159 16.99 -1.08 25.89
N LEU A 160 16.64 -0.56 24.72
CA LEU A 160 15.87 -1.29 23.73
C LEU A 160 16.78 -1.84 22.61
N VAL A 161 17.10 -3.14 22.68
CA VAL A 161 17.86 -3.88 21.65
C VAL A 161 16.87 -4.55 20.68
N GLY A 162 17.07 -4.31 19.38
CA GLY A 162 16.11 -4.59 18.29
C GLY A 162 15.71 -3.30 17.61
N THR A 163 14.66 -3.27 16.80
CA THR A 163 14.05 -2.03 16.26
C THR A 163 13.68 -0.97 17.31
N GLY A 164 13.77 -1.35 18.57
CA GLY A 164 13.62 -0.54 19.76
C GLY A 164 14.59 0.63 19.98
N ALA A 165 15.62 0.90 19.16
CA ALA A 165 16.31 2.20 19.27
C ALA A 165 15.45 3.38 18.75
N LEU A 166 14.59 3.13 17.75
CA LEU A 166 13.78 4.17 17.12
C LEU A 166 12.29 4.09 17.49
N GLY A 167 11.78 2.91 17.86
CA GLY A 167 10.37 2.70 18.20
C GLY A 167 9.44 2.90 17.00
N GLY A 168 9.83 2.31 15.86
CA GLY A 168 9.14 2.36 14.58
C GLY A 168 10.10 2.29 13.38
N HIS A 169 9.55 2.41 12.18
CA HIS A 169 10.28 2.38 10.91
C HIS A 169 9.81 3.47 9.95
N PHE A 170 10.55 3.67 8.87
CA PHE A 170 10.20 4.64 7.84
C PHE A 170 9.49 3.97 6.67
N VAL A 171 8.65 4.75 5.98
CA VAL A 171 8.04 4.39 4.70
C VAL A 171 8.22 5.53 3.71
N ALA A 172 8.21 5.22 2.42
CA ALA A 172 8.25 6.18 1.33
C ALA A 172 6.95 6.11 0.55
N LEU A 173 6.34 7.27 0.29
CA LEU A 173 5.16 7.43 -0.53
C LEU A 173 5.58 7.84 -1.94
N MET A 174 5.12 7.07 -2.92
CA MET A 174 5.22 7.40 -4.34
C MET A 174 3.80 7.61 -4.89
N ILE A 175 3.64 8.53 -5.84
CA ILE A 175 2.34 8.92 -6.41
C ILE A 175 2.43 8.80 -7.91
N SER A 176 1.46 8.12 -8.50
CA SER A 176 1.20 8.16 -9.93
C SER A 176 -0.05 9.01 -10.17
N PRO A 177 0.05 10.20 -10.79
CA PRO A 177 -1.12 11.02 -11.08
C PRO A 177 -2.02 10.33 -12.11
N ALA A 178 -3.30 10.71 -12.17
CA ALA A 178 -4.21 10.25 -13.21
C ALA A 178 -3.70 10.62 -14.61
N GLY A 179 -3.90 9.73 -15.58
CA GLY A 179 -3.38 9.84 -16.95
C GLY A 179 -4.46 9.68 -18.03
N ASP A 180 -4.04 9.87 -19.28
CA ASP A 180 -4.89 9.86 -20.49
C ASP A 180 -5.35 8.45 -20.94
N ALA A 181 -4.65 7.39 -20.53
CA ALA A 181 -4.96 6.00 -20.87
C ALA A 181 -5.96 5.31 -19.91
N ASN A 182 -6.96 6.04 -19.42
CA ASN A 182 -7.91 5.61 -18.37
C ASN A 182 -7.25 5.27 -17.02
N TRP A 183 -6.01 5.70 -16.78
CA TRP A 183 -5.34 5.53 -15.50
C TRP A 183 -5.94 6.48 -14.46
N PRO A 184 -6.62 6.00 -13.41
CA PRO A 184 -7.30 6.87 -12.44
C PRO A 184 -6.34 7.58 -11.49
N GLY A 185 -5.04 7.29 -11.58
CA GLY A 185 -4.03 7.61 -10.59
C GLY A 185 -3.82 6.44 -9.62
N ASP A 186 -2.73 6.50 -8.86
CA ASP A 186 -2.45 5.56 -7.79
C ASP A 186 -1.41 6.09 -6.78
N TYR A 187 -1.26 5.37 -5.67
CA TYR A 187 -0.16 5.55 -4.73
C TYR A 187 0.56 4.22 -4.47
N HIS A 188 1.84 4.30 -4.13
CA HIS A 188 2.64 3.15 -3.75
C HIS A 188 3.45 3.44 -2.49
N TRP A 189 3.74 2.41 -1.71
CA TRP A 189 4.50 2.51 -0.47
C TRP A 189 5.68 1.54 -0.46
N ALA A 190 6.84 2.04 -0.05
CA ALA A 190 8.00 1.21 0.27
C ALA A 190 8.33 1.31 1.76
N ARG A 191 8.70 0.19 2.39
CA ARG A 191 9.11 0.09 3.79
C ARG A 191 10.62 0.14 3.91
N CYS A 192 11.14 0.87 4.88
CA CYS A 192 12.56 0.84 5.24
C CYS A 192 12.81 -0.36 6.15
N ASP A 193 13.67 -1.27 5.71
CA ASP A 193 14.05 -2.48 6.46
C ASP A 193 15.34 -2.29 7.27
N ASP A 194 16.12 -1.24 6.96
CA ASP A 194 17.31 -0.84 7.72
C ASP A 194 17.10 0.51 8.41
N VAL A 195 16.67 0.48 9.67
CA VAL A 195 16.50 1.69 10.51
C VAL A 195 17.81 2.23 11.10
N VAL A 196 18.96 1.67 10.72
CA VAL A 196 20.29 2.13 11.12
C VAL A 196 20.91 2.99 10.02
N ASN A 197 21.03 2.46 8.79
CA ASN A 197 21.66 3.18 7.68
C ASN A 197 20.67 3.70 6.63
N PHE A 198 19.41 3.28 6.69
CA PHE A 198 18.34 3.68 5.77
C PHE A 198 18.63 3.36 4.30
N ASN A 199 19.43 2.31 4.05
CA ASN A 199 19.91 1.92 2.73
C ASN A 199 19.31 0.60 2.20
N SER A 200 18.32 0.06 2.91
CA SER A 200 17.59 -1.14 2.51
C SER A 200 16.10 -0.89 2.67
N TRP A 201 15.40 -1.08 1.56
CA TRP A 201 13.97 -0.87 1.46
C TRP A 201 13.33 -2.00 0.66
N SER A 202 12.05 -2.21 0.90
CA SER A 202 11.24 -3.20 0.22
C SER A 202 9.85 -2.68 -0.06
N GLN A 203 9.17 -3.36 -0.97
CA GLN A 203 7.86 -2.97 -1.46
C GLN A 203 7.00 -4.19 -1.74
N LYS A 204 5.70 -3.94 -1.83
CA LYS A 204 4.73 -4.94 -2.27
C LYS A 204 3.87 -4.33 -3.36
N ASP A 205 3.91 -4.93 -4.54
CA ASP A 205 3.19 -4.43 -5.69
C ASP A 205 1.79 -5.04 -5.81
N GLY A 206 0.78 -4.34 -5.31
CA GLY A 206 -0.60 -4.82 -5.31
C GLY A 206 -0.73 -6.22 -4.69
N GLY A 207 -1.12 -7.20 -5.50
CA GLY A 207 -1.24 -8.62 -5.13
C GLY A 207 0.06 -9.44 -5.23
N ASP A 208 1.14 -8.90 -5.78
CA ASP A 208 2.40 -9.64 -5.98
C ASP A 208 3.17 -9.88 -4.68
N GLN A 209 4.23 -10.70 -4.75
CA GLN A 209 5.08 -11.01 -3.61
C GLN A 209 5.86 -9.78 -3.17
N VAL A 210 6.15 -9.71 -1.87
CA VAL A 210 7.05 -8.70 -1.32
C VAL A 210 8.43 -8.87 -1.94
N THR A 211 9.06 -7.76 -2.29
CA THR A 211 10.40 -7.72 -2.90
C THR A 211 11.20 -6.53 -2.37
N ASN A 212 12.52 -6.65 -2.34
CA ASN A 212 13.44 -5.54 -2.09
C ASN A 212 14.00 -4.92 -3.39
N PHE A 213 13.36 -5.23 -4.52
CA PHE A 213 13.69 -4.68 -5.83
C PHE A 213 12.71 -3.58 -6.26
N ASP A 214 13.25 -2.58 -6.96
CA ASP A 214 12.50 -1.60 -7.72
C ASP A 214 11.88 -2.24 -8.98
N PHE A 215 11.13 -1.48 -9.78
CA PHE A 215 10.45 -2.03 -10.96
C PHE A 215 11.39 -2.37 -12.12
N ALA A 216 12.68 -2.03 -12.03
CA ALA A 216 13.72 -2.48 -12.95
C ALA A 216 14.52 -3.68 -12.41
N GLY A 217 14.19 -4.20 -11.23
CA GLY A 217 14.88 -5.34 -10.62
C GLY A 217 16.14 -4.96 -9.83
N ASN A 218 16.39 -3.67 -9.55
CA ASN A 218 17.53 -3.23 -8.75
C ASN A 218 17.17 -3.12 -7.28
N LEU A 219 18.12 -3.37 -6.38
CA LEU A 219 17.88 -3.22 -4.93
C LEU A 219 17.48 -1.77 -4.59
N ILE A 220 16.44 -1.62 -3.78
CA ILE A 220 15.97 -0.29 -3.35
C ILE A 220 16.83 0.20 -2.19
N GLN A 221 17.82 1.04 -2.50
CA GLN A 221 18.65 1.70 -1.48
C GLN A 221 18.10 3.05 -1.04
N ASN A 222 17.43 3.76 -1.95
CA ASN A 222 16.84 5.06 -1.72
C ASN A 222 15.58 5.20 -2.59
N PRO A 223 14.37 5.10 -2.01
CA PRO A 223 13.12 5.21 -2.76
C PRO A 223 13.00 6.50 -3.56
N ALA A 224 13.62 7.60 -3.14
CA ALA A 224 13.54 8.87 -3.86
C ALA A 224 14.22 8.86 -5.24
N VAL A 225 15.06 7.87 -5.52
CA VAL A 225 15.80 7.75 -6.80
C VAL A 225 15.73 6.34 -7.42
N ALA A 226 14.95 5.44 -6.83
CA ALA A 226 14.73 4.10 -7.37
C ALA A 226 13.81 4.13 -8.60
N ASN A 227 13.83 3.09 -9.42
CA ASN A 227 12.95 3.01 -10.59
C ASN A 227 11.53 2.60 -10.17
N TRP A 228 10.60 3.56 -10.27
CA TRP A 228 9.18 3.33 -10.03
C TRP A 228 8.34 3.44 -11.31
N THR A 229 8.93 3.05 -12.45
CA THR A 229 8.21 2.98 -13.72
C THR A 229 7.89 1.54 -14.05
N VAL A 230 6.60 1.19 -14.06
CA VAL A 230 6.12 -0.13 -14.47
C VAL A 230 5.62 -0.07 -15.90
N ASN A 231 6.08 -1.02 -16.70
CA ASN A 231 5.48 -1.29 -17.99
C ASN A 231 4.39 -2.37 -17.87
N GLN A 232 3.14 -2.02 -18.20
CA GLN A 232 1.98 -2.92 -18.15
C GLN A 232 1.72 -3.67 -19.46
N GLY A 233 2.57 -3.54 -20.49
CA GLY A 233 2.34 -4.16 -21.80
C GLY A 233 3.58 -4.16 -22.72
N PRO A 234 3.54 -4.85 -23.86
CA PRO A 234 4.67 -4.89 -24.79
C PRO A 234 4.87 -3.55 -25.52
N VAL A 235 5.76 -2.68 -25.03
CA VAL A 235 6.02 -1.36 -25.68
C VAL A 235 6.57 -1.55 -27.09
N GLN A 236 5.73 -1.30 -28.09
CA GLN A 236 6.15 -1.21 -29.48
C GLN A 236 6.09 0.27 -29.91
N PRO A 237 7.23 0.97 -30.03
CA PRO A 237 7.26 2.39 -30.39
C PRO A 237 6.90 2.65 -31.85
N ASP A 238 7.07 1.67 -32.74
CA ASP A 238 6.70 1.77 -34.15
C ASP A 238 5.25 1.32 -34.37
N LYS A 239 4.39 2.30 -34.64
CA LYS A 239 2.94 2.10 -34.87
C LYS A 239 2.61 1.18 -36.05
N SER A 240 3.59 0.86 -36.90
CA SER A 240 3.42 -0.01 -38.06
C SER A 240 3.75 -1.48 -37.79
N GLN A 241 4.33 -1.79 -36.62
CA GLN A 241 4.70 -3.16 -36.27
C GLN A 241 3.48 -3.97 -35.81
N PRO A 242 3.46 -5.29 -36.09
CA PRO A 242 2.30 -6.15 -35.81
C PRO A 242 2.01 -6.35 -34.32
N ASP A 243 2.97 -6.07 -33.45
CA ASP A 243 2.86 -6.07 -31.98
C ASP A 243 2.62 -4.66 -31.40
N TYR A 244 2.36 -3.66 -32.24
CA TYR A 244 1.92 -2.34 -31.78
C TYR A 244 0.58 -2.42 -31.08
N ASN A 245 0.60 -2.13 -29.79
CA ASN A 245 -0.58 -2.02 -28.98
C ASN A 245 -0.74 -0.56 -28.53
N PRO A 246 -1.69 0.22 -29.09
CA PRO A 246 -1.90 1.65 -28.78
C PRO A 246 -2.41 1.92 -27.36
N ASP A 247 -2.31 0.91 -26.52
CA ASP A 247 -3.08 0.62 -25.35
C ASP A 247 -2.07 0.12 -24.26
N ASP A 248 -0.79 -0.09 -24.60
CA ASP A 248 0.29 -0.28 -23.62
C ASP A 248 0.37 0.90 -22.67
N LEU A 249 0.54 0.59 -21.39
CA LEU A 249 0.56 1.59 -20.34
C LEU A 249 1.90 1.57 -19.63
N ILE A 250 2.58 2.70 -19.68
CA ILE A 250 3.70 2.99 -18.81
C ILE A 250 3.13 3.78 -17.63
N VAL A 251 3.21 3.20 -16.44
CA VAL A 251 2.83 3.87 -15.19
C VAL A 251 4.11 4.31 -14.52
N GLU A 252 4.24 5.61 -14.31
CA GLU A 252 5.32 6.18 -13.52
C GLU A 252 4.77 6.63 -12.17
N TYR A 253 5.45 6.24 -11.10
CA TYR A 253 5.24 6.82 -9.79
C TYR A 253 6.40 7.75 -9.45
N SER A 254 6.08 8.97 -9.06
CA SER A 254 7.08 9.91 -8.56
C SER A 254 7.15 9.83 -7.04
N PHE A 255 8.36 9.82 -6.49
CA PHE A 255 8.56 9.98 -5.06
C PHE A 255 7.91 11.28 -4.55
N TYR A 256 7.16 11.18 -3.45
CA TYR A 256 6.51 12.31 -2.82
C TYR A 256 7.13 12.65 -1.46
N CYS A 257 7.10 11.73 -0.49
CA CYS A 257 7.63 11.98 0.83
C CYS A 257 8.02 10.71 1.59
N TYR A 258 8.80 10.90 2.64
CA TYR A 258 9.01 9.92 3.70
C TYR A 258 8.06 10.17 4.87
N MET A 259 7.60 9.10 5.46
CA MET A 259 6.80 9.11 6.69
C MET A 259 7.35 8.06 7.67
N PHE A 260 6.96 8.18 8.94
CA PHE A 260 7.36 7.29 10.01
C PHE A 260 6.14 6.54 10.56
N VAL A 261 6.28 5.24 10.76
CA VAL A 261 5.28 4.34 11.34
C VAL A 261 5.74 4.01 12.76
N PRO A 262 5.07 4.51 13.81
CA PRO A 262 5.42 4.20 15.19
C PRO A 262 5.08 2.75 15.59
N ASP A 263 5.97 2.08 16.33
CA ASP A 263 5.69 0.76 16.92
C ASP A 263 4.58 0.81 17.99
N SER A 264 4.28 2.00 18.53
CA SER A 264 3.15 2.21 19.44
C SER A 264 1.80 1.93 18.78
N GLY A 265 1.78 1.76 17.46
CA GLY A 265 0.62 1.38 16.67
C GLY A 265 0.14 2.50 15.75
N VAL A 266 -0.36 2.09 14.60
CA VAL A 266 -1.15 2.89 13.65
C VAL A 266 -2.48 2.19 13.41
N LYS A 267 -3.53 2.95 13.08
CA LYS A 267 -4.87 2.42 12.87
C LYS A 267 -5.21 2.44 11.38
N ILE A 268 -5.02 1.31 10.71
CA ILE A 268 -5.33 1.14 9.27
C ILE A 268 -6.59 0.28 9.01
N ILE A 269 -7.27 -0.11 10.09
CA ILE A 269 -8.61 -0.72 10.11
C ILE A 269 -9.37 -0.26 11.36
#